data_AF-A0A6V7BZ70-F1
#
_entry.id   AF-A0A6V7BZ70-F1
#
_cell.length_a   1.000
_cell.length_b   1.000
_cell.length_c   1.000
_cell.angle_alpha   90.00
_cell.angle_beta   90.00
_cell.angle_gamma   90.00
#
_symmetry.space_group_name_H-M   'P 1'
#
loop_
_entity.id
_entity.type
_entity.pdbx_description
1 polymer ?
#
loop_
_entity_poly.entity_id
_entity_poly.type
_entity_poly.pdbx_seq_one_letter_code
_entity_poly.pdbx_strand_id
1 'polypeptide(L)'
;MPWIPSFCARQTPADNPQRAQPPIGAVRNERTPPADQTQRTPGPLSGLSRRRPSAGARSTSAPSARGETSRPGLAADALQYESVLLEWRDQCAANADQWREAWIPVNERVNGVGPDLEAALAITATHLASATSYHVDSLMLSRLPLPRFPEQTFRFGHLKNMTIIDAGLLELPESISDLANLRTLTLSQNPIGALPASISRLGELQKLSIFSCPNLTELPEHLAIRNTAGQREGLVKLRKLKLSRTGIRSLPSSLRYLKDLTHLKINYSPLAVLNMDIHSLPLLEEVDLRGCTELRHYPPISRQQWSLKKLSLQDCSSLQTLPSNINELTNLQELDLRGCNNLRELPPSISRLPAYCTIRAPAHLQASLDQLRLDQLRRRAGPSTPQVAGALSSAARPRHDDPAIMQARQAIEDTVYALFAAIDEDRNPFVENAPYFIPEKREEGTPIVLGAVDGIQQMLKESSDKVFKDKLIDLANSLQKSSIPNPWKASDRLQEGERKALVNSHLGTFNEDSPINGVSLYKAAQMWKTRELLVHNDPTNRDFLPSIPVYPPKEQATDASES
;
A
#
# COMPACT_ATOMS: atom_id res chain seq x y z
N MET A 1 -0.43 40.56 -1.66
CA MET A 1 -0.32 40.52 -0.19
C MET A 1 -0.42 39.07 0.27
N PRO A 2 0.68 38.37 0.58
CA PRO A 2 0.64 37.14 1.36
C PRO A 2 1.22 37.38 2.75
N TRP A 3 0.46 37.02 3.78
CA TRP A 3 0.87 37.04 5.18
C TRP A 3 1.65 35.75 5.53
N ILE A 4 2.84 35.93 6.10
CA ILE A 4 3.64 34.94 6.81
C ILE A 4 3.49 35.25 8.30
N PRO A 5 3.24 34.27 9.19
CA PRO A 5 3.58 34.44 10.59
C PRO A 5 4.90 33.72 10.88
N SER A 6 5.90 34.54 11.19
CA SER A 6 7.18 34.17 11.78
C SER A 6 6.97 33.68 13.22
N PHE A 7 7.58 32.56 13.58
CA PHE A 7 7.87 32.24 14.98
C PHE A 7 9.38 32.07 15.15
N CYS A 8 9.98 33.07 15.80
CA CYS A 8 11.33 33.01 16.35
C CYS A 8 11.32 32.10 17.59
N ALA A 9 12.17 31.08 17.62
CA ALA A 9 12.60 30.45 18.87
C ALA A 9 14.12 30.51 18.95
N ARG A 10 14.58 31.07 20.07
CA ARG A 10 15.97 31.38 20.40
C ARG A 10 16.77 30.10 20.63
N GLN A 11 17.98 30.06 20.09
CA GLN A 11 19.03 29.12 20.48
C GLN A 11 19.72 29.63 21.75
N THR A 12 19.85 28.77 22.76
CA THR A 12 21.00 28.75 23.68
C THR A 12 21.30 27.30 24.12
N PRO A 13 22.56 26.94 24.39
CA PRO A 13 23.05 25.55 24.42
C PRO A 13 23.33 25.03 25.85
N ALA A 14 23.27 23.70 26.02
CA ALA A 14 23.80 22.84 27.09
C ALA A 14 22.93 21.55 27.09
N ASP A 15 23.36 20.33 27.37
CA ASP A 15 24.61 19.75 27.81
C ASP A 15 24.55 18.25 27.50
N ASN A 16 25.70 17.65 27.25
CA ASN A 16 25.90 16.22 27.01
C ASN A 16 25.89 15.44 28.35
N PRO A 17 25.22 14.29 28.43
CA PRO A 17 25.75 13.23 29.29
C PRO A 17 25.86 11.89 28.58
N GLN A 18 27.10 11.40 28.54
CA GLN A 18 27.43 9.99 28.38
C GLN A 18 26.91 9.15 29.56
N ARG A 19 26.40 7.95 29.26
CA ARG A 19 26.43 6.68 30.02
C ARG A 19 25.24 5.83 29.57
N ALA A 20 25.24 4.51 29.51
CA ALA A 20 26.24 3.46 29.63
C ALA A 20 25.51 2.19 29.14
N GLN A 21 26.20 1.31 28.40
CA GLN A 21 25.70 -0.04 28.15
C GLN A 21 25.72 -0.87 29.45
N PRO A 22 24.76 -1.78 29.67
CA PRO A 22 24.96 -2.91 30.57
C PRO A 22 25.33 -4.19 29.79
N PRO A 23 25.99 -5.16 30.44
CA PRO A 23 26.75 -6.21 29.79
C PRO A 23 25.92 -7.48 29.50
N ILE A 24 26.46 -8.26 28.55
CA ILE A 24 26.10 -9.63 28.22
C ILE A 24 26.47 -10.54 29.39
N GLY A 25 25.48 -11.31 29.88
CA GLY A 25 25.66 -12.33 30.92
C GLY A 25 24.75 -13.52 30.66
N ALA A 26 25.38 -14.67 30.43
CA ALA A 26 24.78 -15.95 30.09
C ALA A 26 23.81 -16.49 31.16
N VAL A 27 22.69 -17.11 30.73
CA VAL A 27 21.98 -18.09 31.55
C VAL A 27 21.62 -19.33 30.72
N ARG A 28 21.98 -20.45 31.35
CA ARG A 28 21.90 -21.88 31.03
C ARG A 28 20.63 -22.40 30.34
N ASN A 29 20.89 -23.40 29.50
CA ASN A 29 20.03 -24.53 29.16
C ASN A 29 19.33 -25.13 30.39
N GLU A 30 18.01 -25.29 30.31
CA GLU A 30 17.30 -26.42 30.91
C GLU A 30 16.33 -27.02 29.89
N ARG A 31 16.59 -28.30 29.56
CA ARG A 31 15.70 -29.21 28.85
C ARG A 31 14.86 -29.93 29.90
N THR A 32 13.54 -30.00 29.71
CA THR A 32 12.70 -31.10 30.21
C THR A 32 11.39 -31.20 29.39
N PRO A 33 10.73 -32.38 29.35
CA PRO A 33 10.20 -33.03 28.14
C PRO A 33 8.65 -33.00 28.03
N PRO A 34 8.01 -33.64 27.03
CA PRO A 34 6.61 -33.39 26.67
C PRO A 34 5.63 -34.24 27.48
N ALA A 35 4.42 -33.70 27.69
CA ALA A 35 3.30 -34.42 28.27
C ALA A 35 2.38 -34.96 27.18
N ASP A 36 1.92 -36.18 27.46
CA ASP A 36 1.35 -37.18 26.57
C ASP A 36 -0.14 -36.96 26.25
N GLN A 37 -0.57 -37.69 25.24
CA GLN A 37 -1.91 -37.77 24.67
C GLN A 37 -2.98 -38.17 25.67
N THR A 38 -4.19 -37.61 25.54
CA THR A 38 -5.42 -38.39 25.73
C THR A 38 -6.48 -37.99 24.73
N GLN A 39 -6.67 -38.88 23.74
CA GLN A 39 -7.90 -39.04 22.98
C GLN A 39 -9.09 -39.29 23.91
N ARG A 40 -10.27 -38.79 23.56
CA ARG A 40 -11.59 -39.42 23.84
C ARG A 40 -12.71 -38.71 23.06
N THR A 41 -13.11 -39.31 21.94
CA THR A 41 -14.52 -39.41 21.52
C THR A 41 -14.93 -40.87 21.76
N PRO A 42 -16.21 -41.16 22.09
CA PRO A 42 -17.23 -41.44 21.05
C PRO A 42 -18.61 -40.86 21.43
N GLY A 43 -19.47 -40.44 20.49
CA GLY A 43 -20.33 -41.31 19.70
C GLY A 43 -21.79 -40.81 19.73
N PRO A 44 -22.67 -41.27 18.83
CA PRO A 44 -23.72 -40.44 18.22
C PRO A 44 -25.15 -40.80 18.66
N LEU A 45 -26.11 -39.90 18.46
CA LEU A 45 -27.54 -40.25 18.37
C LEU A 45 -28.25 -39.43 17.27
N SER A 46 -28.62 -40.17 16.21
CA SER A 46 -29.90 -40.09 15.46
C SER A 46 -30.99 -39.24 16.15
N GLY A 47 -31.66 -38.31 15.50
CA GLY A 47 -32.32 -38.42 14.20
C GLY A 47 -33.82 -38.49 14.46
N LEU A 48 -34.60 -37.48 14.06
CA LEU A 48 -36.04 -37.63 13.85
C LEU A 48 -36.56 -36.60 12.84
N SER A 49 -37.51 -37.09 12.07
CA SER A 49 -37.95 -36.62 10.76
C SER A 49 -39.20 -35.74 10.87
N ARG A 50 -39.38 -34.88 9.86
CA ARG A 50 -40.64 -34.41 9.26
C ARG A 50 -41.69 -33.72 10.15
N ARG A 51 -42.08 -32.50 9.75
CA ARG A 51 -43.27 -32.27 8.90
C ARG A 51 -43.44 -30.78 8.55
N ARG A 52 -43.67 -30.52 7.26
CA ARG A 52 -44.36 -29.31 6.76
C ARG A 52 -45.82 -29.32 7.24
N PRO A 53 -46.49 -28.16 7.26
CA PRO A 53 -47.52 -27.96 6.25
C PRO A 53 -47.47 -26.60 5.55
N SER A 54 -48.15 -26.59 4.41
CA SER A 54 -48.29 -25.56 3.39
C SER A 54 -49.38 -24.51 3.68
N ALA A 55 -49.29 -23.45 2.89
CA ALA A 55 -50.11 -22.24 2.82
C ALA A 55 -51.64 -22.40 2.84
N GLY A 56 -52.33 -21.34 3.30
CA GLY A 56 -53.76 -21.13 3.10
C GLY A 56 -54.30 -19.81 3.64
N ALA A 57 -54.45 -18.84 2.73
CA ALA A 57 -55.50 -17.81 2.63
C ALA A 57 -55.67 -16.66 3.66
N ARG A 58 -55.96 -15.49 3.05
CA ARG A 58 -56.28 -14.16 3.60
C ARG A 58 -57.60 -14.12 4.37
N SER A 59 -57.66 -13.27 5.40
CA SER A 59 -58.87 -12.54 5.79
C SER A 59 -58.50 -11.28 6.58
N THR A 60 -59.13 -10.17 6.21
CA THR A 60 -58.99 -8.81 6.73
C THR A 60 -60.01 -8.53 7.83
N SER A 61 -59.59 -8.03 9.00
CA SER A 61 -60.42 -7.17 9.87
C SER A 61 -59.56 -6.45 10.92
N ALA A 62 -59.90 -5.18 11.17
CA ALA A 62 -59.22 -4.12 11.91
C ALA A 62 -58.97 -4.39 13.43
N PRO A 63 -58.13 -3.58 14.11
CA PRO A 63 -57.56 -3.91 15.42
C PRO A 63 -58.44 -3.50 16.59
N SER A 64 -58.49 -4.35 17.62
CA SER A 64 -58.99 -4.01 18.95
C SER A 64 -57.80 -3.80 19.88
N ALA A 65 -57.77 -2.64 20.53
CA ALA A 65 -56.76 -2.26 21.51
C ALA A 65 -56.85 -3.14 22.76
N ARG A 66 -55.71 -3.71 23.20
CA ARG A 66 -55.33 -3.93 24.61
C ARG A 66 -54.00 -4.66 24.73
N GLY A 67 -53.10 -4.07 25.52
CA GLY A 67 -52.07 -4.79 26.27
C GLY A 67 -50.70 -4.90 25.62
N GLU A 68 -49.97 -3.79 25.53
CA GLU A 68 -48.50 -3.85 25.55
C GLU A 68 -48.07 -4.41 26.91
N THR A 69 -47.84 -5.72 26.94
CA THR A 69 -47.04 -6.33 28.00
C THR A 69 -45.58 -6.09 27.63
N SER A 70 -44.99 -5.07 28.24
CA SER A 70 -43.56 -4.80 28.17
C SER A 70 -42.80 -6.08 28.49
N ARG A 71 -41.97 -6.57 27.55
CA ARG A 71 -41.07 -7.69 27.79
C ARG A 71 -40.13 -7.31 28.94
N PRO A 72 -40.17 -7.98 30.11
CA PRO A 72 -39.38 -7.57 31.28
C PRO A 72 -37.86 -7.61 31.05
N GLY A 73 -37.38 -8.37 30.05
CA GLY A 73 -35.96 -8.45 29.71
C GLY A 73 -35.39 -7.24 28.97
N LEU A 74 -36.18 -6.49 28.18
CA LEU A 74 -35.67 -5.34 27.43
C LEU A 74 -35.45 -4.12 28.32
N ALA A 75 -36.30 -3.92 29.32
CA ALA A 75 -36.16 -2.83 30.29
C ALA A 75 -34.95 -3.05 31.21
N ALA A 76 -34.70 -4.28 31.64
CA ALA A 76 -33.53 -4.63 32.47
C ALA A 76 -32.21 -4.44 31.71
N ASP A 77 -32.16 -4.81 30.43
CA ASP A 77 -30.99 -4.64 29.57
C ASP A 77 -30.69 -3.15 29.27
N ALA A 78 -31.73 -2.33 29.08
CA ALA A 78 -31.59 -0.88 28.90
C ALA A 78 -31.07 -0.20 30.18
N LEU A 79 -31.60 -0.57 31.35
CA LEU A 79 -31.12 -0.08 32.65
C LEU A 79 -29.66 -0.48 32.91
N GLN A 80 -29.24 -1.66 32.42
CA GLN A 80 -27.87 -2.13 32.54
C GLN A 80 -26.88 -1.33 31.68
N TYR A 81 -27.30 -0.83 30.50
CA TYR A 81 -26.41 0.00 29.68
C TYR A 81 -26.34 1.44 30.16
N GLU A 82 -27.42 1.95 30.76
CA GLU A 82 -27.44 3.29 31.35
C GLU A 82 -26.39 3.43 32.47
N SER A 83 -26.20 2.39 33.31
CA SER A 83 -25.14 2.39 34.32
C SER A 83 -23.73 2.38 33.71
N VAL A 84 -23.52 1.63 32.62
CA VAL A 84 -22.25 1.63 31.87
C VAL A 84 -21.94 3.02 31.32
N LEU A 85 -22.95 3.71 30.78
CA LEU A 85 -22.80 5.06 30.26
C LEU A 85 -22.53 6.10 31.37
N LEU A 86 -23.12 5.94 32.55
CA LEU A 86 -22.80 6.77 33.71
C LEU A 86 -21.34 6.59 34.14
N GLU A 87 -20.88 5.35 34.29
CA GLU A 87 -19.49 5.07 34.64
C GLU A 87 -18.52 5.60 33.57
N TRP A 88 -18.86 5.42 32.28
CA TRP A 88 -18.09 5.97 31.17
C TRP A 88 -17.97 7.50 31.24
N ARG A 89 -19.05 8.21 31.59
CA ARG A 89 -19.04 9.68 31.75
C ARG A 89 -18.10 10.09 32.88
N ASP A 90 -18.19 9.42 34.03
CA ASP A 90 -17.35 9.72 35.20
C ASP A 90 -15.86 9.48 34.88
N GLN A 91 -15.55 8.38 34.19
CA GLN A 91 -14.18 8.08 33.74
C GLN A 91 -13.67 9.10 32.71
N CYS A 92 -14.51 9.56 31.78
CA CYS A 92 -14.14 10.57 30.79
C CYS A 92 -13.89 11.93 31.43
N ALA A 93 -14.72 12.31 32.42
CA ALA A 93 -14.57 13.56 33.17
C ALA A 93 -13.30 13.54 34.03
N ALA A 94 -13.01 12.43 34.72
CA ALA A 94 -11.81 12.27 35.54
C ALA A 94 -10.50 12.33 34.72
N ASN A 95 -10.53 11.91 33.46
CA ASN A 95 -9.36 11.88 32.57
C ASN A 95 -9.40 12.97 31.48
N ALA A 96 -10.14 14.06 31.71
CA ALA A 96 -10.37 15.11 30.72
C ALA A 96 -9.06 15.67 30.15
N ASP A 97 -8.02 15.84 30.98
CA ASP A 97 -6.74 16.43 30.58
C ASP A 97 -6.06 15.72 29.38
N GLN A 98 -6.36 14.44 29.14
CA GLN A 98 -5.77 13.66 28.05
C GLN A 98 -6.32 14.00 26.66
N TRP A 99 -7.54 14.50 26.58
CA TRP A 99 -8.27 14.66 25.32
C TRP A 99 -8.97 16.01 25.17
N ARG A 100 -9.19 16.72 26.28
CA ARG A 100 -9.90 18.00 26.34
C ARG A 100 -9.23 19.06 25.46
N GLU A 101 -7.91 19.16 25.48
CA GLU A 101 -7.14 20.08 24.62
C GLU A 101 -7.27 19.75 23.13
N ALA A 102 -7.50 18.49 22.78
CA ALA A 102 -7.77 18.09 21.39
C ALA A 102 -9.22 18.38 20.95
N TRP A 103 -10.15 18.56 21.91
CA TRP A 103 -11.59 18.73 21.67
C TRP A 103 -12.09 20.19 21.84
N ILE A 104 -11.61 20.92 22.86
CA ILE A 104 -12.11 22.25 23.24
C ILE A 104 -11.80 23.37 22.23
N PRO A 105 -10.56 23.52 21.72
CA PRO A 105 -10.21 24.63 20.83
C PRO A 105 -10.99 24.63 19.51
N VAL A 106 -11.54 23.48 19.13
CA VAL A 106 -12.37 23.34 17.92
C VAL A 106 -13.82 23.78 18.17
N ASN A 107 -14.32 23.57 19.40
CA ASN A 107 -15.68 23.94 19.81
C ASN A 107 -15.83 25.37 20.34
N GLU A 108 -14.79 25.93 20.99
CA GLU A 108 -14.79 27.33 21.44
C GLU A 108 -14.90 28.33 20.28
N ARG A 109 -14.35 27.99 19.10
CA ARG A 109 -14.42 28.81 17.88
C ARG A 109 -15.83 29.04 17.34
N VAL A 110 -16.81 28.22 17.77
CA VAL A 110 -18.19 28.27 17.24
C VAL A 110 -19.10 29.09 18.14
N ASN A 111 -18.95 28.99 19.48
CA ASN A 111 -19.92 29.56 20.43
C ASN A 111 -19.35 30.64 21.37
N GLY A 112 -18.03 30.89 21.39
CA GLY A 112 -17.41 31.94 22.22
C GLY A 112 -17.43 31.69 23.74
N VAL A 113 -18.01 30.57 24.18
CA VAL A 113 -18.02 30.05 25.56
C VAL A 113 -17.54 28.60 25.49
N GLY A 114 -16.60 28.22 26.35
CA GLY A 114 -16.11 26.85 26.44
C GLY A 114 -17.27 25.86 26.67
N PRO A 115 -17.31 24.72 25.97
CA PRO A 115 -18.42 23.78 26.11
C PRO A 115 -18.48 23.24 27.54
N ASP A 116 -19.68 23.21 28.13
CA ASP A 116 -19.93 22.49 29.37
C ASP A 116 -19.64 21.00 29.14
N LEU A 117 -18.53 20.55 29.72
CA LEU A 117 -17.98 19.23 29.54
C LEU A 117 -18.94 18.14 30.03
N GLU A 118 -19.56 18.34 31.18
CA GLU A 118 -20.48 17.36 31.76
C GLU A 118 -21.76 17.25 30.92
N ALA A 119 -22.30 18.39 30.47
CA ALA A 119 -23.44 18.41 29.57
C ALA A 119 -23.11 17.76 28.22
N ALA A 120 -21.94 18.02 27.65
CA ALA A 120 -21.52 17.44 26.37
C ALA A 120 -21.33 15.91 26.47
N LEU A 121 -20.75 15.42 27.57
CA LEU A 121 -20.65 13.99 27.87
C LEU A 121 -22.04 13.36 28.05
N ALA A 122 -22.99 14.05 28.72
CA ALA A 122 -24.36 13.59 28.87
C ALA A 122 -25.10 13.46 27.53
N ILE A 123 -24.94 14.44 26.64
CA ILE A 123 -25.50 14.40 25.28
C ILE A 123 -24.89 13.22 24.50
N THR A 124 -23.56 13.03 24.60
CA THR A 124 -22.90 11.90 23.93
C THR A 124 -23.44 10.56 24.43
N ALA A 125 -23.58 10.39 25.74
CA ALA A 125 -24.17 9.19 26.33
C ALA A 125 -25.60 8.93 25.83
N THR A 126 -26.42 9.98 25.70
CA THR A 126 -27.78 9.89 25.16
C THR A 126 -27.77 9.41 23.70
N HIS A 127 -26.86 9.94 22.88
CA HIS A 127 -26.68 9.48 21.49
C HIS A 127 -26.23 8.01 21.43
N LEU A 128 -25.28 7.61 22.27
CA LEU A 128 -24.81 6.22 22.36
C LEU A 128 -25.95 5.29 22.79
N ALA A 129 -26.75 5.66 23.79
CA ALA A 129 -27.92 4.91 24.21
C ALA A 129 -28.93 4.75 23.05
N SER A 130 -29.24 5.84 22.35
CA SER A 130 -30.17 5.80 21.20
C SER A 130 -29.69 4.88 20.07
N ALA A 131 -28.38 4.81 19.85
CA ALA A 131 -27.76 3.99 18.81
C ALA A 131 -27.70 2.49 19.14
N THR A 132 -28.13 2.07 20.34
CA THR A 132 -28.33 0.65 20.66
C THR A 132 -29.62 0.08 20.06
N SER A 133 -30.55 0.95 19.64
CA SER A 133 -31.80 0.54 19.01
C SER A 133 -31.58 -0.06 17.63
N TYR A 134 -32.07 -1.27 17.40
CA TYR A 134 -31.99 -1.98 16.11
C TYR A 134 -32.62 -1.24 14.92
N HIS A 135 -33.39 -0.17 15.17
CA HIS A 135 -33.94 0.70 14.12
C HIS A 135 -32.95 1.75 13.64
N VAL A 136 -31.85 1.98 14.36
CA VAL A 136 -30.78 2.88 13.98
C VAL A 136 -29.71 2.07 13.26
N ASP A 137 -29.35 2.45 12.04
CA ASP A 137 -28.28 1.78 11.29
C ASP A 137 -27.01 2.65 11.17
N SER A 138 -27.07 3.88 11.71
CA SER A 138 -26.01 4.87 11.59
C SER A 138 -25.80 5.61 12.90
N LEU A 139 -24.57 5.58 13.42
CA LEU A 139 -24.13 6.44 14.53
C LEU A 139 -23.32 7.61 13.94
N MET A 140 -23.77 8.83 14.21
CA MET A 140 -23.03 10.05 13.87
C MET A 140 -22.79 10.87 15.13
N LEU A 141 -21.52 11.07 15.46
CA LEU A 141 -21.06 11.94 16.53
C LEU A 141 -20.21 13.03 15.89
N SER A 142 -20.66 14.26 15.99
CA SER A 142 -19.95 15.43 15.45
C SER A 142 -19.85 16.47 16.54
N ARG A 143 -18.62 16.87 16.89
CA ARG A 143 -18.34 17.84 17.96
C ARG A 143 -18.80 17.41 19.36
N LEU A 144 -19.08 16.11 19.54
CA LEU A 144 -19.48 15.51 20.81
C LEU A 144 -18.33 14.67 21.37
N PRO A 145 -17.98 14.81 22.66
CA PRO A 145 -16.79 14.18 23.23
C PRO A 145 -16.94 12.67 23.33
N LEU A 146 -16.12 11.94 22.58
CA LEU A 146 -15.97 10.49 22.63
C LEU A 146 -14.47 10.15 22.67
N PRO A 147 -13.77 10.37 23.79
CA PRO A 147 -12.35 10.07 23.88
C PRO A 147 -12.03 8.59 23.74
N ARG A 148 -12.95 7.73 24.21
CA ARG A 148 -12.94 6.27 24.08
C ARG A 148 -14.38 5.77 24.01
N PHE A 149 -14.58 4.58 23.46
CA PHE A 149 -15.89 3.93 23.50
C PHE A 149 -16.23 3.45 24.92
N PRO A 150 -17.51 3.46 25.32
CA PRO A 150 -17.94 2.73 26.52
C PRO A 150 -17.76 1.22 26.31
N GLU A 151 -17.70 0.49 27.43
CA GLU A 151 -17.81 -0.96 27.42
C GLU A 151 -19.09 -1.44 26.72
N GLN A 152 -19.14 -2.72 26.35
CA GLN A 152 -20.29 -3.33 25.65
C GLN A 152 -20.50 -2.83 24.21
N THR A 153 -19.41 -2.63 23.47
CA THR A 153 -19.40 -2.25 22.04
C THR A 153 -20.26 -3.16 21.15
N PHE A 154 -20.46 -4.42 21.54
CA PHE A 154 -21.33 -5.37 20.85
C PHE A 154 -22.78 -4.90 20.68
N ARG A 155 -23.26 -3.98 21.52
CA ARG A 155 -24.60 -3.38 21.36
C ARG A 155 -24.77 -2.64 20.05
N PHE A 156 -23.67 -2.17 19.47
CA PHE A 156 -23.62 -1.48 18.18
C PHE A 156 -23.43 -2.43 17.00
N GLY A 157 -23.43 -3.76 17.21
CA GLY A 157 -23.13 -4.76 16.18
C GLY A 157 -24.08 -4.76 14.97
N HIS A 158 -25.25 -4.13 15.09
CA HIS A 158 -26.22 -3.95 14.03
C HIS A 158 -25.97 -2.72 13.13
N LEU A 159 -25.12 -1.78 13.59
CA LEU A 159 -24.83 -0.56 12.85
C LEU A 159 -24.10 -0.87 11.53
N LYS A 160 -24.46 -0.13 10.49
CA LYS A 160 -23.85 -0.19 9.16
C LYS A 160 -22.94 1.00 8.89
N ASN A 161 -23.21 2.14 9.53
CA ASN A 161 -22.48 3.38 9.30
C ASN A 161 -22.05 3.99 10.63
N MET A 162 -20.80 4.42 10.71
CA MET A 162 -20.26 5.10 11.87
C MET A 162 -19.42 6.28 11.43
N THR A 163 -19.76 7.46 11.93
CA THR A 163 -19.06 8.72 11.64
C THR A 163 -18.75 9.43 12.95
N ILE A 164 -17.47 9.66 13.21
CA ILE A 164 -16.97 10.33 14.41
C ILE A 164 -16.11 11.50 13.96
N ILE A 165 -16.58 12.70 14.22
CA ILE A 165 -15.95 13.95 13.77
C ILE A 165 -15.70 14.80 15.00
N ASP A 166 -14.44 15.20 15.20
CA ASP A 166 -14.09 16.19 16.22
C ASP A 166 -14.60 15.82 17.62
N ALA A 167 -14.26 14.60 18.04
CA ALA A 167 -14.78 13.98 19.26
C ALA A 167 -13.70 13.81 20.33
N GLY A 168 -12.47 14.27 20.07
CA GLY A 168 -11.33 14.00 20.96
C GLY A 168 -10.96 12.51 21.05
N LEU A 169 -11.38 11.69 20.07
CA LEU A 169 -11.17 10.24 20.07
C LEU A 169 -9.68 9.88 20.08
N LEU A 170 -9.21 9.29 21.18
CA LEU A 170 -7.83 8.88 21.40
C LEU A 170 -7.54 7.50 20.78
N GLU A 171 -8.51 6.58 20.88
CA GLU A 171 -8.37 5.21 20.41
C GLU A 171 -9.74 4.60 20.04
N LEU A 172 -9.72 3.63 19.14
CA LEU A 172 -10.85 2.72 18.94
C LEU A 172 -10.66 1.49 19.85
N PRO A 173 -11.75 0.88 20.35
CA PRO A 173 -11.66 -0.28 21.23
C PRO A 173 -11.14 -1.51 20.48
N GLU A 174 -10.39 -2.39 21.16
CA GLU A 174 -9.98 -3.69 20.59
C GLU A 174 -11.18 -4.57 20.21
N SER A 175 -12.34 -4.35 20.84
CA SER A 175 -13.61 -4.98 20.51
C SER A 175 -14.35 -4.33 19.33
N ILE A 176 -13.70 -3.46 18.54
CA ILE A 176 -14.30 -2.88 17.32
C ILE A 176 -14.83 -3.97 16.37
N SER A 177 -14.25 -5.19 16.43
CA SER A 177 -14.72 -6.35 15.67
C SER A 177 -16.16 -6.76 15.96
N ASP A 178 -16.74 -6.34 17.09
CA ASP A 178 -18.15 -6.60 17.40
C ASP A 178 -19.09 -5.85 16.44
N LEU A 179 -18.61 -4.79 15.77
CA LEU A 179 -19.32 -4.05 14.73
C LEU A 179 -19.35 -4.80 13.40
N ALA A 180 -19.67 -6.10 13.42
CA ALA A 180 -19.50 -7.02 12.29
C ALA A 180 -20.28 -6.61 11.02
N ASN A 181 -21.35 -5.82 11.17
CA ASN A 181 -22.17 -5.34 10.05
C ASN A 181 -21.74 -3.97 9.50
N LEU A 182 -20.68 -3.36 10.05
CA LEU A 182 -20.24 -2.03 9.67
C LEU A 182 -19.74 -2.01 8.23
N ARG A 183 -20.35 -1.16 7.40
CA ARG A 183 -20.03 -0.96 5.98
C ARG A 183 -19.24 0.32 5.77
N THR A 184 -19.49 1.34 6.57
CA THR A 184 -18.76 2.61 6.49
C THR A 184 -18.26 3.06 7.86
N LEU A 185 -16.97 3.36 7.93
CA LEU A 185 -16.33 3.98 9.09
C LEU A 185 -15.64 5.27 8.64
N THR A 186 -16.05 6.39 9.22
CA THR A 186 -15.46 7.71 8.99
C THR A 186 -14.96 8.29 10.30
N LEU A 187 -13.66 8.55 10.39
CA LEU A 187 -13.02 9.29 11.48
C LEU A 187 -12.51 10.62 10.93
N SER A 188 -12.81 11.73 11.58
CA SER A 188 -12.34 13.03 11.12
C SER A 188 -11.95 13.93 12.28
N GLN A 189 -10.82 14.64 12.17
CA GLN A 189 -10.38 15.62 13.17
C GLN A 189 -10.28 15.02 14.57
N ASN A 190 -9.63 13.86 14.71
CA ASN A 190 -9.43 13.21 16.01
C ASN A 190 -7.93 12.99 16.30
N PRO A 191 -7.53 13.01 17.58
CA PRO A 191 -6.15 12.78 18.00
C PRO A 191 -5.72 11.29 17.96
N ILE A 192 -6.53 10.41 17.36
CA ILE A 192 -6.28 8.97 17.30
C ILE A 192 -4.87 8.63 16.78
N GLY A 193 -4.12 7.87 17.59
CA GLY A 193 -2.73 7.51 17.30
C GLY A 193 -2.57 6.24 16.47
N ALA A 194 -3.46 5.26 16.66
CA ALA A 194 -3.42 3.99 15.97
C ALA A 194 -4.83 3.43 15.74
N LEU A 195 -4.97 2.53 14.77
CA LEU A 195 -6.15 1.69 14.64
C LEU A 195 -5.85 0.32 15.28
N PRO A 196 -6.80 -0.28 16.03
CA PRO A 196 -6.61 -1.60 16.63
C PRO A 196 -6.48 -2.67 15.54
N ALA A 197 -5.71 -3.74 15.81
CA ALA A 197 -5.50 -4.82 14.84
C ALA A 197 -6.81 -5.55 14.47
N SER A 198 -7.76 -5.57 15.39
CA SER A 198 -9.09 -6.14 15.21
C SER A 198 -9.96 -5.41 14.18
N ILE A 199 -9.59 -4.20 13.73
CA ILE A 199 -10.28 -3.50 12.62
C ILE A 199 -10.30 -4.36 11.35
N SER A 200 -9.28 -5.21 11.17
CA SER A 200 -9.20 -6.16 10.06
C SER A 200 -10.40 -7.11 10.01
N ARG A 201 -11.01 -7.43 11.17
CA ARG A 201 -12.14 -8.37 11.28
C ARG A 201 -13.48 -7.77 10.82
N LEU A 202 -13.52 -6.50 10.44
CA LEU A 202 -14.72 -5.86 9.87
C LEU A 202 -14.95 -6.31 8.41
N GLY A 203 -15.33 -7.58 8.23
CA GLY A 203 -15.44 -8.22 6.92
C GLY A 203 -16.48 -7.59 5.99
N GLU A 204 -17.48 -6.87 6.52
CA GLU A 204 -18.48 -6.13 5.75
C GLU A 204 -18.07 -4.70 5.37
N LEU A 205 -16.92 -4.22 5.85
CA LEU A 205 -16.50 -2.84 5.66
C LEU A 205 -16.18 -2.56 4.18
N GLN A 206 -16.91 -1.59 3.61
CA GLN A 206 -16.79 -1.19 2.20
C GLN A 206 -16.03 0.14 2.06
N LYS A 207 -16.09 0.99 3.07
CA LYS A 207 -15.44 2.31 3.08
C LYS A 207 -14.82 2.59 4.44
N LEU A 208 -13.50 2.78 4.45
CA LEU A 208 -12.75 3.34 5.56
C LEU A 208 -12.26 4.73 5.15
N SER A 209 -12.57 5.73 5.95
CA SER A 209 -12.15 7.10 5.66
C SER A 209 -11.68 7.84 6.90
N ILE A 210 -10.44 8.30 6.89
CA ILE A 210 -9.79 9.00 7.99
C ILE A 210 -9.26 10.32 7.46
N PHE A 211 -9.72 11.44 8.05
CA PHE A 211 -9.38 12.78 7.60
C PHE A 211 -8.87 13.63 8.76
N SER A 212 -7.78 14.37 8.57
CA SER A 212 -7.25 15.29 9.59
C SER A 212 -7.01 14.62 10.94
N CYS A 213 -6.48 13.39 10.93
CA CYS A 213 -6.02 12.68 12.13
C CYS A 213 -4.49 12.59 12.06
N PRO A 214 -3.75 13.66 12.43
CA PRO A 214 -2.31 13.76 12.19
C PRO A 214 -1.48 12.77 13.01
N ASN A 215 -2.02 12.32 14.15
CA ASN A 215 -1.34 11.37 15.04
C ASN A 215 -1.37 9.93 14.51
N LEU A 216 -2.23 9.62 13.53
CA LEU A 216 -2.28 8.29 12.93
C LEU A 216 -1.09 8.12 11.97
N THR A 217 -0.02 7.49 12.45
CA THR A 217 1.26 7.35 11.73
C THR A 217 1.39 6.04 10.95
N GLU A 218 0.61 5.02 11.31
CA GLU A 218 0.60 3.72 10.64
C GLU A 218 -0.79 3.10 10.58
N LEU A 219 -0.96 2.16 9.65
CA LEU A 219 -2.10 1.24 9.62
C LEU A 219 -1.67 -0.09 10.26
N PRO A 220 -2.62 -0.91 10.73
CA PRO A 220 -2.32 -2.26 11.18
C PRO A 220 -1.58 -3.05 10.10
N GLU A 221 -0.62 -3.87 10.53
CA GLU A 221 0.21 -4.68 9.63
C GLU A 221 -0.63 -5.57 8.70
N HIS A 222 -1.75 -6.08 9.20
CA HIS A 222 -2.66 -6.95 8.47
C HIS A 222 -4.03 -6.29 8.29
N LEU A 223 -4.29 -5.72 7.10
CA LEU A 223 -5.63 -5.28 6.68
C LEU A 223 -6.45 -6.44 6.12
N ALA A 224 -5.78 -7.37 5.44
CA ALA A 224 -6.31 -8.64 4.99
C ALA A 224 -5.18 -9.68 4.89
N ILE A 225 -5.52 -10.94 5.02
CA ILE A 225 -4.59 -12.08 4.95
C ILE A 225 -5.16 -13.16 4.05
N ARG A 226 -4.33 -14.13 3.64
CA ARG A 226 -4.81 -15.41 3.14
C ARG A 226 -4.73 -16.44 4.26
N ASN A 227 -5.81 -17.16 4.51
CA ASN A 227 -5.80 -18.25 5.46
C ASN A 227 -5.15 -19.51 4.85
N THR A 228 -5.02 -20.56 5.66
CA THR A 228 -4.42 -21.85 5.25
C THR A 228 -5.18 -22.52 4.10
N ALA A 229 -6.48 -22.26 3.96
CA ALA A 229 -7.30 -22.71 2.84
C ALA A 229 -7.16 -21.83 1.58
N GLY A 230 -6.30 -20.81 1.61
CA GLY A 230 -6.07 -19.87 0.52
C GLY A 230 -7.17 -18.81 0.34
N GLN A 231 -8.19 -18.80 1.20
CA GLN A 231 -9.26 -17.80 1.18
C GLN A 231 -8.77 -16.48 1.78
N ARG A 232 -9.32 -15.37 1.29
CA ARG A 232 -9.01 -14.04 1.83
C ARG A 232 -9.82 -13.83 3.10
N GLU A 233 -9.16 -13.38 4.17
CA GLU A 233 -9.77 -12.95 5.42
C GLU A 233 -9.38 -11.51 5.73
N GLY A 234 -10.21 -10.80 6.49
CA GLY A 234 -10.00 -9.40 6.85
C GLY A 234 -10.94 -8.44 6.13
N LEU A 235 -10.45 -7.26 5.74
CA LEU A 235 -11.20 -6.19 5.04
C LEU A 235 -11.50 -6.52 3.56
N VAL A 236 -11.91 -7.75 3.26
CA VAL A 236 -11.99 -8.29 1.89
C VAL A 236 -13.04 -7.63 1.01
N LYS A 237 -14.04 -6.96 1.60
CA LYS A 237 -15.08 -6.17 0.90
C LYS A 237 -14.74 -4.69 0.77
N LEU A 238 -13.56 -4.25 1.23
CA LEU A 238 -13.19 -2.84 1.22
C LEU A 238 -13.02 -2.33 -0.21
N ARG A 239 -13.85 -1.34 -0.59
CA ARG A 239 -13.84 -0.72 -1.91
C ARG A 239 -13.14 0.64 -1.91
N LYS A 240 -13.19 1.36 -0.80
CA LYS A 240 -12.67 2.73 -0.68
C LYS A 240 -11.85 2.89 0.59
N LEU A 241 -10.56 3.18 0.43
CA LEU A 241 -9.65 3.55 1.51
C LEU A 241 -9.24 5.01 1.30
N LYS A 242 -9.57 5.87 2.26
CA LYS A 242 -9.24 7.31 2.21
C LYS A 242 -8.51 7.72 3.47
N LEU A 243 -7.29 8.21 3.33
CA LEU A 243 -6.41 8.70 4.38
C LEU A 243 -5.98 10.10 3.97
N SER A 244 -6.48 11.13 4.63
CA SER A 244 -6.21 12.51 4.27
C SER A 244 -5.67 13.26 5.48
N ARG A 245 -4.60 14.04 5.32
CA ARG A 245 -4.04 14.82 6.43
C ARG A 245 -3.78 13.94 7.66
N THR A 246 -3.15 12.79 7.41
CA THR A 246 -2.75 11.82 8.44
C THR A 246 -1.22 11.81 8.59
N GLY A 247 -0.71 11.12 9.60
CA GLY A 247 0.72 10.87 9.79
C GLY A 247 1.27 9.69 8.99
N ILE A 248 0.45 9.03 8.15
CA ILE A 248 0.81 7.80 7.43
C ILE A 248 2.03 7.99 6.54
N ARG A 249 3.08 7.20 6.80
CA ARG A 249 4.35 7.22 6.05
C ARG A 249 4.52 6.10 5.01
N SER A 250 3.81 4.99 5.19
CA SER A 250 3.83 3.84 4.28
C SER A 250 2.52 3.04 4.38
N LEU A 251 2.29 2.14 3.43
CA LEU A 251 1.17 1.20 3.46
C LEU A 251 1.66 -0.21 3.82
N PRO A 252 0.87 -1.00 4.58
CA PRO A 252 1.23 -2.36 4.91
C PRO A 252 1.17 -3.27 3.67
N SER A 253 2.04 -4.28 3.62
CA SER A 253 2.12 -5.19 2.46
C SER A 253 0.88 -6.09 2.30
N SER A 254 0.07 -6.20 3.35
CA SER A 254 -1.24 -6.86 3.34
C SER A 254 -2.27 -6.19 2.44
N LEU A 255 -2.03 -4.94 2.00
CA LEU A 255 -2.87 -4.22 1.05
C LEU A 255 -3.13 -5.05 -0.22
N ARG A 256 -2.15 -5.84 -0.67
CA ARG A 256 -2.24 -6.69 -1.87
C ARG A 256 -3.44 -7.65 -1.86
N TYR A 257 -3.99 -7.99 -0.70
CA TYR A 257 -5.12 -8.91 -0.54
C TYR A 257 -6.51 -8.24 -0.68
N LEU A 258 -6.57 -6.91 -0.72
CA LEU A 258 -7.82 -6.14 -0.86
C LEU A 258 -8.31 -6.09 -2.32
N LYS A 259 -8.60 -7.26 -2.92
CA LYS A 259 -8.90 -7.34 -4.38
C LYS A 259 -10.17 -6.60 -4.82
N ASP A 260 -11.02 -6.19 -3.88
CA ASP A 260 -12.25 -5.42 -4.13
C ASP A 260 -12.03 -3.89 -4.06
N LEU A 261 -10.80 -3.43 -3.76
CA LEU A 261 -10.45 -2.03 -3.63
C LEU A 261 -10.49 -1.33 -5.00
N THR A 262 -11.28 -0.26 -5.08
CA THR A 262 -11.50 0.52 -6.31
C THR A 262 -10.91 1.93 -6.20
N HIS A 263 -10.87 2.50 -4.99
CA HIS A 263 -10.37 3.84 -4.75
C HIS A 263 -9.41 3.85 -3.56
N LEU A 264 -8.18 4.29 -3.81
CA LEU A 264 -7.16 4.54 -2.80
C LEU A 264 -6.82 6.02 -2.81
N LYS A 265 -7.12 6.72 -1.71
CA LYS A 265 -6.73 8.11 -1.52
C LYS A 265 -5.82 8.23 -0.32
N ILE A 266 -4.61 8.73 -0.52
CA ILE A 266 -3.67 9.09 0.53
C ILE A 266 -3.17 10.47 0.21
N ASN A 267 -3.81 11.52 0.72
CA ASN A 267 -3.46 12.88 0.34
C ASN A 267 -3.07 13.75 1.54
N TYR A 268 -2.23 14.75 1.29
CA TYR A 268 -1.71 15.66 2.32
C TYR A 268 -1.12 14.92 3.53
N SER A 269 -0.48 13.78 3.31
CA SER A 269 0.11 12.91 4.35
C SER A 269 1.58 12.66 4.01
N PRO A 270 2.47 12.42 5.00
CA PRO A 270 3.91 12.27 4.80
C PRO A 270 4.29 10.89 4.24
N LEU A 271 3.54 10.41 3.25
CA LEU A 271 3.78 9.14 2.58
C LEU A 271 5.13 9.21 1.86
N ALA A 272 6.13 8.50 2.38
CA ALA A 272 7.49 8.52 1.86
C ALA A 272 7.73 7.38 0.87
N VAL A 273 7.09 6.23 1.10
CA VAL A 273 7.24 5.01 0.29
C VAL A 273 5.88 4.47 -0.10
N LEU A 274 5.73 4.18 -1.40
CA LEU A 274 4.59 3.48 -1.95
C LEU A 274 5.10 2.16 -2.56
N ASN A 275 4.63 1.03 -2.03
CA ASN A 275 5.06 -0.29 -2.48
C ASN A 275 4.37 -0.69 -3.80
N MET A 276 5.01 -1.61 -4.54
CA MET A 276 4.51 -2.26 -5.75
C MET A 276 3.18 -3.00 -5.55
N ASP A 277 2.85 -3.38 -4.31
CA ASP A 277 1.62 -4.09 -3.94
C ASP A 277 0.35 -3.39 -4.45
N ILE A 278 0.37 -2.07 -4.66
CA ILE A 278 -0.77 -1.34 -5.25
C ILE A 278 -1.13 -1.82 -6.66
N HIS A 279 -0.15 -2.29 -7.43
CA HIS A 279 -0.31 -2.78 -8.80
C HIS A 279 -0.93 -4.19 -8.83
N SER A 280 -0.95 -4.89 -7.69
CA SER A 280 -1.58 -6.20 -7.54
C SER A 280 -3.11 -6.13 -7.37
N LEU A 281 -3.68 -4.91 -7.29
CA LEU A 281 -5.10 -4.65 -7.05
C LEU A 281 -5.88 -4.60 -8.37
N PRO A 282 -6.67 -5.65 -8.70
CA PRO A 282 -7.23 -5.87 -10.03
C PRO A 282 -8.38 -4.93 -10.39
N LEU A 283 -9.04 -4.33 -9.39
CA LEU A 283 -10.20 -3.45 -9.56
C LEU A 283 -9.88 -1.99 -9.20
N LEU A 284 -8.61 -1.65 -8.93
CA LEU A 284 -8.25 -0.29 -8.54
C LEU A 284 -8.38 0.66 -9.72
N GLU A 285 -9.26 1.65 -9.61
CA GLU A 285 -9.58 2.60 -10.67
C GLU A 285 -8.99 3.99 -10.38
N GLU A 286 -8.87 4.37 -9.10
CA GLU A 286 -8.40 5.69 -8.70
C GLU A 286 -7.35 5.61 -7.60
N VAL A 287 -6.20 6.25 -7.86
CA VAL A 287 -5.12 6.51 -6.91
C VAL A 287 -4.91 8.01 -6.81
N ASP A 288 -5.22 8.58 -5.64
CA ASP A 288 -5.06 10.01 -5.34
C ASP A 288 -4.03 10.18 -4.23
N LEU A 289 -2.81 10.57 -4.60
CA LEU A 289 -1.66 10.77 -3.69
C LEU A 289 -1.33 12.25 -3.50
N ARG A 290 -2.29 13.13 -3.78
CA ARG A 290 -2.04 14.57 -3.84
C ARG A 290 -1.43 15.11 -2.56
N GLY A 291 -0.42 15.97 -2.66
CA GLY A 291 0.21 16.60 -1.51
C GLY A 291 0.98 15.63 -0.61
N CYS A 292 1.32 14.43 -1.10
CA CYS A 292 2.30 13.56 -0.46
C CYS A 292 3.71 14.09 -0.72
N THR A 293 4.09 15.12 0.05
CA THR A 293 5.33 15.88 -0.16
C THR A 293 6.59 15.11 0.19
N GLU A 294 6.52 13.94 0.83
CA GLU A 294 7.68 13.08 1.10
C GLU A 294 7.87 11.97 0.04
N LEU A 295 6.90 11.77 -0.85
CA LEU A 295 6.97 10.73 -1.87
C LEU A 295 8.01 11.12 -2.92
N ARG A 296 9.10 10.34 -3.01
CA ARG A 296 10.21 10.62 -3.94
C ARG A 296 10.09 9.89 -5.27
N HIS A 297 9.51 8.70 -5.27
CA HIS A 297 9.40 7.85 -6.45
C HIS A 297 8.02 7.19 -6.48
N TYR A 298 7.44 7.11 -7.68
CA TYR A 298 6.32 6.22 -7.91
C TYR A 298 6.86 4.82 -8.29
N PRO A 299 6.34 3.73 -7.72
CA PRO A 299 6.83 2.37 -7.98
C PRO A 299 6.73 1.99 -9.48
N PRO A 300 7.67 1.17 -10.01
CA PRO A 300 7.53 0.53 -11.33
C PRO A 300 6.17 -0.14 -11.51
N ILE A 301 5.60 -0.14 -12.71
CA ILE A 301 4.34 -0.89 -12.95
C ILE A 301 4.70 -2.38 -13.02
N SER A 302 4.02 -3.25 -12.26
CA SER A 302 4.28 -4.71 -12.29
C SER A 302 3.15 -5.53 -12.91
N ARG A 303 2.06 -4.88 -13.29
CA ARG A 303 0.89 -5.55 -13.88
C ARG A 303 0.53 -4.89 -15.20
N GLN A 304 0.60 -5.67 -16.28
CA GLN A 304 0.03 -5.28 -17.56
C GLN A 304 -1.51 -5.21 -17.47
N GLN A 305 -2.13 -4.27 -18.17
CA GLN A 305 -3.58 -4.06 -18.21
C GLN A 305 -4.23 -3.72 -16.84
N TRP A 306 -3.53 -2.94 -16.03
CA TRP A 306 -4.11 -2.44 -14.77
C TRP A 306 -5.37 -1.60 -15.03
N SER A 307 -6.40 -1.78 -14.20
CA SER A 307 -7.70 -1.09 -14.28
C SER A 307 -7.66 0.40 -13.93
N LEU A 308 -6.46 0.95 -13.65
CA LEU A 308 -6.31 2.31 -13.16
C LEU A 308 -6.74 3.32 -14.23
N LYS A 309 -7.74 4.13 -13.88
CA LYS A 309 -8.30 5.21 -14.70
C LYS A 309 -7.74 6.57 -14.30
N LYS A 310 -7.46 6.78 -13.01
CA LYS A 310 -7.02 8.09 -12.49
C LYS A 310 -5.82 7.93 -11.57
N LEU A 311 -4.74 8.64 -11.90
CA LEU A 311 -3.55 8.78 -11.07
C LEU A 311 -3.30 10.26 -10.80
N SER A 312 -3.52 10.69 -9.56
CA SER A 312 -3.16 12.05 -9.12
C SER A 312 -1.93 11.99 -8.23
N LEU A 313 -0.85 12.62 -8.69
CA LEU A 313 0.37 12.92 -7.93
C LEU A 313 0.49 14.44 -7.71
N GLN A 314 -0.61 15.18 -7.86
CA GLN A 314 -0.62 16.63 -7.76
C GLN A 314 0.04 17.09 -6.44
N ASP A 315 0.86 18.12 -6.47
CA ASP A 315 1.56 18.70 -5.31
C ASP A 315 2.46 17.69 -4.55
N CYS A 316 2.86 16.56 -5.15
CA CYS A 316 3.94 15.71 -4.65
C CYS A 316 5.29 16.38 -4.91
N SER A 317 5.58 17.43 -4.14
CA SER A 317 6.68 18.34 -4.43
C SER A 317 8.07 17.68 -4.41
N SER A 318 8.27 16.59 -3.66
CA SER A 318 9.53 15.83 -3.62
C SER A 318 9.63 14.70 -4.65
N LEU A 319 8.59 14.47 -5.47
CA LEU A 319 8.60 13.43 -6.49
C LEU A 319 9.70 13.74 -7.50
N GLN A 320 10.64 12.80 -7.69
CA GLN A 320 11.82 12.98 -8.52
C GLN A 320 11.70 12.28 -9.86
N THR A 321 11.09 11.09 -9.87
CA THR A 321 10.97 10.23 -11.05
C THR A 321 9.62 9.54 -11.11
N LEU A 322 9.18 9.27 -12.33
CA LEU A 322 8.10 8.34 -12.66
C LEU A 322 8.72 7.05 -13.23
N PRO A 323 8.03 5.91 -13.16
CA PRO A 323 8.55 4.67 -13.70
C PRO A 323 8.66 4.71 -15.23
N SER A 324 9.71 4.09 -15.78
CA SER A 324 9.97 4.04 -17.22
C SER A 324 8.89 3.29 -18.00
N ASN A 325 8.09 2.48 -17.33
CA ASN A 325 6.99 1.70 -17.92
C ASN A 325 5.59 2.25 -17.58
N ILE A 326 5.46 3.57 -17.35
CA ILE A 326 4.15 4.22 -17.11
C ILE A 326 3.13 3.96 -18.24
N ASN A 327 3.58 3.62 -19.44
CA ASN A 327 2.71 3.27 -20.58
C ASN A 327 1.93 1.96 -20.39
N GLU A 328 2.27 1.13 -19.40
CA GLU A 328 1.50 -0.08 -19.06
C GLU A 328 0.14 0.24 -18.42
N LEU A 329 -0.08 1.50 -18.03
CA LEU A 329 -1.38 2.02 -17.59
C LEU A 329 -2.32 2.22 -18.79
N THR A 330 -2.69 1.12 -19.44
CA THR A 330 -3.45 1.13 -20.71
C THR A 330 -4.88 1.63 -20.59
N ASN A 331 -5.42 1.72 -19.37
CA ASN A 331 -6.77 2.24 -19.08
C ASN A 331 -6.77 3.66 -18.51
N LEU A 332 -5.60 4.31 -18.42
CA LEU A 332 -5.46 5.60 -17.77
C LEU A 332 -6.19 6.70 -18.54
N GLN A 333 -7.04 7.44 -17.84
CA GLN A 333 -7.83 8.55 -18.35
C GLN A 333 -7.31 9.90 -17.85
N GLU A 334 -6.75 9.94 -16.64
CA GLU A 334 -6.22 11.16 -16.04
C GLU A 334 -4.89 10.86 -15.31
N LEU A 335 -3.85 11.61 -15.69
CA LEU A 335 -2.57 11.68 -14.99
C LEU A 335 -2.31 13.13 -14.58
N ASP A 336 -2.37 13.42 -13.28
CA ASP A 336 -2.12 14.77 -12.75
C ASP A 336 -0.79 14.84 -12.02
N LEU A 337 0.16 15.58 -12.59
CA LEU A 337 1.50 15.80 -12.07
C LEU A 337 1.73 17.27 -11.68
N ARG A 338 0.71 18.12 -11.69
CA ARG A 338 0.86 19.56 -11.37
C ARG A 338 1.47 19.73 -9.98
N GLY A 339 2.33 20.72 -9.79
CA GLY A 339 2.99 20.94 -8.49
C GLY A 339 4.10 19.94 -8.12
N CYS A 340 4.40 18.94 -8.97
CA CYS A 340 5.59 18.08 -8.83
C CYS A 340 6.86 18.85 -9.23
N ASN A 341 7.28 19.80 -8.41
CA ASN A 341 8.35 20.74 -8.76
C ASN A 341 9.75 20.10 -8.83
N ASN A 342 9.98 18.97 -8.14
CA ASN A 342 11.24 18.22 -8.23
C ASN A 342 11.24 17.10 -9.28
N LEU A 343 10.13 16.90 -10.01
CA LEU A 343 10.09 15.93 -11.09
C LEU A 343 10.90 16.52 -12.24
N ARG A 344 12.06 15.94 -12.55
CA ARG A 344 13.03 16.60 -13.44
C ARG A 344 12.78 16.30 -14.90
N GLU A 345 12.18 15.15 -15.19
CA GLU A 345 11.87 14.69 -16.54
C GLU A 345 10.64 13.79 -16.55
N LEU A 346 10.04 13.65 -17.73
CA LEU A 346 8.98 12.68 -17.98
C LEU A 346 9.58 11.48 -18.72
N PRO A 347 9.24 10.23 -18.35
CA PRO A 347 9.76 9.07 -19.04
C PRO A 347 9.28 9.08 -20.50
N PRO A 348 10.09 8.70 -21.51
CA PRO A 348 9.68 8.75 -22.92
C PRO A 348 8.41 7.95 -23.21
N SER A 349 8.19 6.89 -22.44
CA SER A 349 6.98 6.06 -22.47
C SER A 349 5.69 6.80 -22.15
N ILE A 350 5.73 7.94 -21.46
CA ILE A 350 4.54 8.74 -21.15
C ILE A 350 3.76 9.15 -22.42
N SER A 351 4.47 9.27 -23.55
CA SER A 351 3.91 9.57 -24.86
C SER A 351 3.15 8.40 -25.50
N ARG A 352 3.35 7.19 -24.98
CA ARG A 352 2.66 5.95 -25.37
C ARG A 352 1.44 5.64 -24.48
N LEU A 353 1.12 6.52 -23.51
CA LEU A 353 -0.17 6.43 -22.80
C LEU A 353 -1.35 6.54 -23.78
N PRO A 354 -2.55 6.07 -23.39
CA PRO A 354 -3.71 6.14 -24.26
C PRO A 354 -3.98 7.56 -24.77
N ALA A 355 -4.39 7.71 -26.03
CA ALA A 355 -4.60 9.03 -26.63
C ALA A 355 -5.71 9.85 -25.92
N TYR A 356 -6.66 9.17 -25.28
CA TYR A 356 -7.72 9.78 -24.48
C TYR A 356 -7.25 10.17 -23.05
N CYS A 357 -6.02 9.79 -22.66
CA CYS A 357 -5.48 10.13 -21.35
C CYS A 357 -5.13 11.62 -21.28
N THR A 358 -5.79 12.32 -20.36
CA THR A 358 -5.47 13.70 -20.02
C THR A 358 -4.24 13.71 -19.12
N ILE A 359 -3.13 14.24 -19.62
CA ILE A 359 -1.87 14.40 -18.86
C ILE A 359 -1.73 15.88 -18.49
N ARG A 360 -1.70 16.19 -17.20
CA ARG A 360 -1.41 17.53 -16.66
C ARG A 360 -0.01 17.55 -16.09
N ALA A 361 0.95 18.11 -16.83
CA ALA A 361 2.35 18.20 -16.40
C ALA A 361 2.60 19.45 -15.52
N PRO A 362 3.69 19.48 -14.72
CA PRO A 362 4.24 20.72 -14.19
C PRO A 362 4.60 21.70 -15.31
N ALA A 363 4.54 23.00 -15.03
CA ALA A 363 4.84 24.04 -16.02
C ALA A 363 6.22 23.87 -16.68
N HIS A 364 7.24 23.45 -15.92
CA HIS A 364 8.60 23.25 -16.44
C HIS A 364 8.78 21.99 -17.29
N LEU A 365 7.84 21.04 -17.26
CA LEU A 365 7.87 19.82 -18.09
C LEU A 365 6.88 19.84 -19.25
N GLN A 366 6.07 20.90 -19.37
CA GLN A 366 5.07 20.99 -20.43
C GLN A 366 5.71 20.91 -21.83
N ALA A 367 6.79 21.66 -22.05
CA ALA A 367 7.52 21.63 -23.32
C ALA A 367 8.10 20.24 -23.62
N SER A 368 8.61 19.53 -22.60
CA SER A 368 9.13 18.16 -22.74
C SER A 368 8.02 17.18 -23.15
N LEU A 369 6.84 17.29 -22.52
CA LEU A 369 5.67 16.48 -22.90
C LEU A 369 5.25 16.72 -24.35
N ASP A 370 5.23 17.97 -24.79
CA ASP A 370 4.84 18.35 -26.16
C ASP A 370 5.84 17.79 -27.19
N GLN A 371 7.14 17.84 -26.90
CA GLN A 371 8.17 17.22 -27.75
C GLN A 371 8.01 15.69 -27.84
N LEU A 372 7.80 15.02 -26.70
CA LEU A 372 7.61 13.57 -26.69
C LEU A 372 6.39 13.14 -27.51
N ARG A 373 5.30 13.92 -27.46
CA ARG A 373 4.11 13.68 -28.29
C ARG A 373 4.37 13.90 -29.78
N LEU A 374 5.10 14.95 -30.13
CA LEU A 374 5.48 15.22 -31.52
C LEU A 374 6.36 14.11 -32.10
N ASP A 375 7.32 13.61 -31.33
CA ASP A 375 8.18 12.51 -31.75
C ASP A 375 7.41 11.20 -31.95
N GLN A 376 6.40 10.91 -31.12
CA GLN A 376 5.52 9.77 -31.37
C GLN A 376 4.71 9.92 -32.66
N LEU A 377 4.21 11.13 -32.96
CA LEU A 377 3.50 11.39 -34.22
C LEU A 377 4.41 11.19 -35.43
N ARG A 378 5.65 11.69 -35.36
CA ARG A 378 6.66 11.49 -36.42
C ARG A 378 6.98 10.01 -36.63
N ARG A 379 7.15 9.25 -35.54
CA ARG A 379 7.39 7.79 -35.62
C ARG A 379 6.22 7.04 -36.27
N ARG A 380 4.97 7.47 -36.01
CA ARG A 380 3.77 6.89 -36.64
C ARG A 380 3.61 7.27 -38.11
N ALA A 381 4.13 8.43 -38.53
CA ALA A 381 4.00 8.92 -39.90
C ALA A 381 4.94 8.25 -40.92
N GLY A 382 5.97 7.50 -40.47
CA GLY A 382 6.97 6.87 -41.36
C GLY A 382 7.88 7.89 -42.08
N PRO A 383 8.95 7.45 -42.76
CA PRO A 383 9.83 8.35 -43.49
C PRO A 383 9.17 8.82 -44.79
N SER A 384 8.85 10.10 -44.89
CA SER A 384 8.61 10.76 -46.17
C SER A 384 9.96 11.08 -46.83
N THR A 385 10.39 10.27 -47.80
CA THR A 385 11.54 10.61 -48.67
C THR A 385 11.15 11.66 -49.71
N PRO A 386 12.09 12.56 -50.08
CA PRO A 386 12.87 12.30 -51.29
C PRO A 386 14.37 12.10 -51.02
N GLN A 387 14.96 11.21 -51.82
CA GLN A 387 16.39 10.93 -51.90
C GLN A 387 17.21 12.15 -52.32
N VAL A 388 18.40 12.33 -51.71
CA VAL A 388 19.61 12.68 -52.45
C VAL A 388 20.77 11.83 -51.92
N ALA A 389 21.43 11.15 -52.85
CA ALA A 389 22.55 10.25 -52.62
C ALA A 389 23.83 10.99 -52.22
N GLY A 390 24.63 10.34 -51.37
CA GLY A 390 25.99 10.76 -51.03
C GLY A 390 26.68 9.67 -50.21
N ALA A 391 27.34 8.74 -50.90
CA ALA A 391 28.12 7.67 -50.30
C ALA A 391 29.39 8.22 -49.62
N LEU A 392 29.72 7.75 -48.42
CA LEU A 392 31.09 7.52 -47.97
C LEU A 392 31.11 6.41 -46.91
N SER A 393 31.98 5.42 -47.16
CA SER A 393 32.27 4.27 -46.31
C SER A 393 33.20 4.66 -45.15
N SER A 394 32.90 4.20 -43.94
CA SER A 394 33.92 3.88 -42.93
C SER A 394 33.37 2.84 -41.95
N ALA A 395 34.18 1.82 -41.67
CA ALA A 395 33.83 0.70 -40.80
C ALA A 395 33.86 1.07 -39.29
N ALA A 396 33.09 0.28 -38.54
CA ALA A 396 33.19 -0.03 -37.10
C ALA A 396 32.66 0.97 -36.04
N ARG A 397 31.42 0.72 -35.61
CA ARG A 397 31.01 0.34 -34.23
C ARG A 397 29.50 -0.02 -34.25
N PRO A 398 29.01 -0.99 -33.46
CA PRO A 398 27.57 -1.30 -33.42
C PRO A 398 26.81 -0.06 -32.96
N ARG A 399 25.86 0.40 -33.77
CA ARG A 399 24.96 1.49 -33.41
C ARG A 399 23.89 0.93 -32.46
N HIS A 400 23.55 1.70 -31.44
CA HIS A 400 22.60 1.34 -30.37
C HIS A 400 21.15 1.07 -30.84
N ASP A 401 20.88 1.17 -32.15
CA ASP A 401 19.57 1.05 -32.80
C ASP A 401 19.41 -0.27 -33.61
N ASP A 402 20.30 -1.26 -33.43
CA ASP A 402 20.18 -2.56 -34.09
C ASP A 402 18.94 -3.33 -33.56
N PRO A 403 18.02 -3.79 -34.43
CA PRO A 403 16.84 -4.56 -34.02
C PRO A 403 17.15 -5.78 -33.15
N ALA A 404 18.28 -6.46 -33.38
CA ALA A 404 18.70 -7.60 -32.58
C ALA A 404 19.12 -7.20 -31.15
N ILE A 405 19.72 -6.01 -31.00
CA ILE A 405 20.11 -5.45 -29.70
C ILE A 405 18.85 -5.05 -28.91
N MET A 406 17.86 -4.44 -29.56
CA MET A 406 16.57 -4.14 -28.93
C MET A 406 15.80 -5.40 -28.52
N GLN A 407 15.82 -6.46 -29.33
CA GLN A 407 15.18 -7.74 -29.00
C GLN A 407 15.82 -8.42 -27.79
N ALA A 408 17.15 -8.45 -27.71
CA ALA A 408 17.84 -9.05 -26.57
C ALA A 408 17.60 -8.28 -25.26
N ARG A 409 17.59 -6.94 -25.32
CA ARG A 409 17.24 -6.11 -24.15
C ARG A 409 15.78 -6.31 -23.72
N GLN A 410 14.87 -6.42 -24.68
CA GLN A 410 13.46 -6.71 -24.42
C GLN A 410 13.29 -8.09 -23.76
N ALA A 411 14.00 -9.12 -24.23
CA ALA A 411 13.95 -10.45 -23.63
C ALA A 411 14.42 -10.47 -22.16
N ILE A 412 15.42 -9.65 -21.80
CA ILE A 412 15.85 -9.48 -20.39
C ILE A 412 14.72 -8.86 -19.57
N GLU A 413 14.07 -7.82 -20.08
CA GLU A 413 12.93 -7.18 -19.40
C GLU A 413 11.77 -8.16 -19.24
N ASP A 414 11.36 -8.86 -20.30
CA ASP A 414 10.27 -9.84 -20.31
C ASP A 414 10.53 -10.96 -19.29
N THR A 415 11.78 -11.44 -19.22
CA THR A 415 12.17 -12.44 -18.22
C THR A 415 11.97 -11.90 -16.81
N VAL A 416 12.42 -10.67 -16.52
CA VAL A 416 12.26 -10.04 -15.19
C VAL A 416 10.80 -9.86 -14.82
N TYR A 417 9.94 -9.47 -15.76
CA TYR A 417 8.49 -9.42 -15.52
C TYR A 417 7.93 -10.79 -15.14
N ALA A 418 8.38 -11.86 -15.81
CA ALA A 418 7.95 -13.20 -15.49
C ALA A 418 8.47 -13.69 -14.13
N LEU A 419 9.67 -13.26 -13.70
CA LEU A 419 10.15 -13.47 -12.33
C LEU A 419 9.25 -12.76 -11.31
N PHE A 420 8.86 -11.50 -11.58
CA PHE A 420 7.95 -10.76 -10.70
C PHE A 420 6.58 -11.41 -10.62
N ALA A 421 6.04 -11.92 -11.74
CA ALA A 421 4.79 -12.66 -11.75
C ALA A 421 4.86 -13.92 -10.84
N ALA A 422 5.94 -14.70 -10.91
CA ALA A 422 6.17 -15.81 -9.99
C ALA A 422 6.21 -15.34 -8.53
N ILE A 423 6.95 -14.27 -8.23
CA ILE A 423 7.09 -13.74 -6.86
C ILE A 423 5.74 -13.26 -6.32
N ASP A 424 4.90 -12.64 -7.14
CA ASP A 424 3.53 -12.23 -6.79
C ASP A 424 2.59 -13.42 -6.54
N GLU A 425 2.93 -14.60 -7.05
CA GLU A 425 2.28 -15.88 -6.76
C GLU A 425 2.92 -16.63 -5.58
N ASP A 426 3.75 -15.94 -4.79
CA ASP A 426 4.49 -16.48 -3.65
C ASP A 426 5.53 -17.57 -4.02
N ARG A 427 5.96 -17.59 -5.29
CA ARG A 427 6.94 -18.55 -5.85
C ARG A 427 8.34 -17.98 -5.86
N ASN A 428 9.36 -18.82 -5.66
CA ASN A 428 10.76 -18.46 -5.76
C ASN A 428 11.32 -18.82 -7.15
N PRO A 429 11.41 -17.88 -8.10
CA PRO A 429 11.81 -18.20 -9.47
C PRO A 429 13.32 -18.42 -9.64
N PHE A 430 14.11 -18.45 -8.56
CA PHE A 430 15.55 -18.77 -8.61
C PHE A 430 15.86 -20.21 -8.24
N VAL A 431 14.84 -21.00 -7.90
CA VAL A 431 14.95 -22.43 -7.59
C VAL A 431 14.14 -23.20 -8.63
N GLU A 432 14.65 -24.35 -9.04
CA GLU A 432 14.01 -25.21 -10.03
C GLU A 432 12.57 -25.55 -9.60
N ASN A 433 11.65 -25.57 -10.56
CA ASN A 433 10.19 -25.70 -10.36
C ASN A 433 9.50 -24.54 -9.62
N ALA A 434 10.24 -23.47 -9.30
CA ALA A 434 9.75 -22.27 -8.64
C ALA A 434 8.89 -22.57 -7.38
N PRO A 435 9.43 -23.23 -6.34
CA PRO A 435 8.66 -23.61 -5.15
C PRO A 435 8.10 -22.41 -4.40
N TYR A 436 7.08 -22.62 -3.56
CA TYR A 436 6.56 -21.56 -2.70
C TYR A 436 7.60 -21.13 -1.66
N PHE A 437 7.77 -19.82 -1.47
CA PHE A 437 8.62 -19.30 -0.39
C PHE A 437 7.85 -18.90 0.86
N ILE A 438 6.51 -18.90 0.86
CA ILE A 438 5.74 -18.60 2.07
C ILE A 438 5.75 -19.79 3.03
N PRO A 439 6.03 -19.60 4.34
CA PRO A 439 6.20 -20.69 5.30
C PRO A 439 5.10 -21.76 5.27
N GLU A 440 3.86 -21.38 4.98
CA GLU A 440 2.68 -22.24 5.03
C GLU A 440 2.57 -23.21 3.84
N LYS A 441 3.20 -22.90 2.70
CA LYS A 441 3.17 -23.73 1.48
C LYS A 441 4.54 -24.22 1.04
N ARG A 442 5.57 -23.86 1.81
CA ARG A 442 6.96 -24.14 1.51
C ARG A 442 7.23 -25.63 1.66
N GLU A 443 7.78 -26.25 0.63
CA GLU A 443 8.16 -27.67 0.64
C GLU A 443 9.37 -27.89 1.55
N GLU A 444 9.43 -29.05 2.21
CA GLU A 444 10.53 -29.38 3.11
C GLU A 444 11.86 -29.43 2.35
N GLY A 445 12.90 -28.80 2.90
CA GLY A 445 14.22 -28.69 2.26
C GLY A 445 14.38 -27.50 1.30
N THR A 446 13.34 -26.70 1.06
CA THR A 446 13.50 -25.48 0.24
C THR A 446 14.28 -24.39 1.00
N PRO A 447 15.18 -23.66 0.30
CA PRO A 447 15.98 -22.60 0.90
C PRO A 447 15.13 -21.54 1.62
N ILE A 448 15.55 -21.16 2.82
CA ILE A 448 14.88 -20.15 3.66
C ILE A 448 15.64 -18.82 3.74
N VAL A 449 16.91 -18.82 3.34
CA VAL A 449 17.80 -17.65 3.28
C VAL A 449 18.41 -17.54 1.88
N LEU A 450 18.71 -16.31 1.46
CA LEU A 450 19.19 -16.01 0.10
C LEU A 450 20.49 -16.76 -0.25
N GLY A 451 21.42 -16.88 0.70
CA GLY A 451 22.71 -17.54 0.50
C GLY A 451 22.63 -19.05 0.26
N ALA A 452 21.48 -19.67 0.52
CA ALA A 452 21.24 -21.09 0.23
C ALA A 452 20.68 -21.35 -1.18
N VAL A 453 20.52 -20.31 -2.01
CA VAL A 453 20.13 -20.42 -3.42
C VAL A 453 21.36 -20.14 -4.27
N ASP A 454 21.92 -21.16 -4.93
CA ASP A 454 23.19 -21.08 -5.66
C ASP A 454 23.30 -19.86 -6.60
N GLY A 455 22.24 -19.60 -7.37
CA GLY A 455 22.19 -18.44 -8.27
C GLY A 455 22.25 -17.10 -7.53
N ILE A 456 21.56 -16.97 -6.40
CA ILE A 456 21.56 -15.75 -5.59
C ILE A 456 22.88 -15.61 -4.84
N GLN A 457 23.43 -16.71 -4.31
CA GLN A 457 24.76 -16.72 -3.67
C GLN A 457 25.84 -16.25 -4.63
N GLN A 458 25.80 -16.72 -5.88
CA GLN A 458 26.73 -16.28 -6.92
C GLN A 458 26.60 -14.78 -7.20
N MET A 459 25.36 -14.25 -7.31
CA MET A 459 25.15 -12.79 -7.47
C MET A 459 25.64 -11.99 -6.25
N LEU A 460 25.48 -12.50 -5.03
CA LEU A 460 25.97 -11.86 -3.81
C LEU A 460 27.50 -11.80 -3.79
N LYS A 461 28.16 -12.90 -4.18
CA LYS A 461 29.62 -12.97 -4.30
C LYS A 461 30.15 -11.98 -5.35
N GLU A 462 29.53 -11.94 -6.52
CA GLU A 462 29.89 -11.01 -7.61
C GLU A 462 29.65 -9.55 -7.23
N SER A 463 28.58 -9.26 -6.48
CA SER A 463 28.30 -7.91 -5.99
C SER A 463 29.40 -7.35 -5.09
N SER A 464 30.23 -8.23 -4.51
CA SER A 464 31.38 -7.84 -3.69
C SER A 464 32.64 -7.60 -4.52
N ASP A 465 32.71 -8.10 -5.75
CA ASP A 465 33.87 -8.04 -6.64
C ASP A 465 34.15 -6.62 -7.16
N LYS A 466 35.43 -6.25 -7.22
CA LYS A 466 35.86 -4.90 -7.63
C LYS A 466 35.69 -4.67 -9.12
N VAL A 467 36.00 -5.66 -9.96
CA VAL A 467 35.86 -5.58 -11.42
C VAL A 467 34.39 -5.45 -11.80
N PHE A 468 33.50 -6.19 -11.13
CA PHE A 468 32.06 -6.05 -11.29
C PHE A 468 31.57 -4.63 -10.94
N LYS A 469 32.00 -4.08 -9.80
CA LYS A 469 31.67 -2.70 -9.40
C LYS A 469 32.16 -1.66 -10.40
N ASP A 470 33.38 -1.83 -10.90
CA ASP A 470 33.95 -0.91 -11.90
C ASP A 470 33.16 -0.99 -13.22
N LYS A 471 32.78 -2.20 -13.67
CA LYS A 471 31.92 -2.38 -14.86
C LYS A 471 30.50 -1.88 -14.67
N LEU A 472 29.95 -1.98 -13.46
CA LEU A 472 28.66 -1.39 -13.11
C LEU A 472 28.71 0.14 -13.24
N ILE A 473 29.81 0.75 -12.78
CA ILE A 473 30.07 2.17 -12.92
C ILE A 473 30.23 2.53 -14.41
N ASP A 474 30.97 1.74 -15.18
CA ASP A 474 31.15 1.96 -16.63
C ASP A 474 29.85 1.79 -17.43
N LEU A 475 28.99 0.84 -17.06
CA LEU A 475 27.64 0.69 -17.60
C LEU A 475 26.79 1.92 -17.30
N ALA A 476 26.82 2.39 -16.05
CA ALA A 476 26.12 3.61 -15.67
C ALA A 476 26.66 4.84 -16.43
N ASN A 477 27.95 4.87 -16.74
CA ASN A 477 28.61 5.94 -17.49
C ASN A 477 28.37 5.83 -19.01
N SER A 478 28.26 4.63 -19.57
CA SER A 478 28.04 4.43 -21.02
C SER A 478 26.63 4.80 -21.44
N LEU A 479 25.63 4.56 -20.57
CA LEU A 479 24.26 5.05 -20.71
C LEU A 479 24.18 6.60 -20.77
N GLN A 480 25.23 7.34 -20.36
CA GLN A 480 25.31 8.79 -20.50
C GLN A 480 25.79 9.24 -21.90
N LYS A 481 26.55 8.41 -22.64
CA LYS A 481 27.21 8.79 -23.90
C LYS A 481 26.35 8.58 -25.15
N SER A 482 25.24 7.84 -25.08
CA SER A 482 24.35 7.58 -26.22
C SER A 482 23.34 8.69 -26.51
N SER A 483 23.35 9.80 -25.75
CA SER A 483 22.50 10.97 -26.01
C SER A 483 23.16 11.94 -26.98
N ILE A 484 22.43 12.30 -28.04
CA ILE A 484 22.74 13.37 -28.99
C ILE A 484 23.09 14.67 -28.21
N PRO A 485 24.07 15.49 -28.66
CA PRO A 485 24.48 16.69 -27.92
C PRO A 485 23.33 17.70 -27.80
N ASN A 486 22.88 17.98 -26.55
CA ASN A 486 21.93 19.04 -26.23
C ASN A 486 22.71 20.32 -25.80
N PRO A 487 22.36 21.54 -26.28
CA PRO A 487 23.20 22.73 -26.12
C PRO A 487 23.22 23.37 -24.73
N TRP A 488 22.49 22.85 -23.74
CA TRP A 488 22.39 23.48 -22.42
C TRP A 488 22.71 22.48 -21.31
N LYS A 489 24.00 22.35 -20.99
CA LYS A 489 24.52 21.58 -19.85
C LYS A 489 24.49 22.41 -18.56
N ALA A 490 23.58 22.06 -17.66
CA ALA A 490 23.71 22.16 -16.19
C ALA A 490 22.59 21.27 -15.59
N SER A 491 22.82 20.16 -14.88
CA SER A 491 23.91 19.80 -13.97
C SER A 491 24.09 18.28 -13.88
N ASP A 492 25.33 17.84 -13.66
CA ASP A 492 25.77 16.45 -13.43
C ASP A 492 25.04 15.70 -12.29
N ARG A 493 24.18 16.38 -11.50
CA ARG A 493 23.47 15.81 -10.34
C ARG A 493 22.24 14.98 -10.68
N LEU A 494 21.76 15.02 -11.93
CA LEU A 494 20.63 14.22 -12.42
C LEU A 494 21.05 12.80 -12.77
N GLN A 495 22.13 12.68 -13.53
CA GLN A 495 22.75 11.41 -13.90
C GLN A 495 23.32 10.68 -12.68
N GLU A 496 23.76 11.43 -11.67
CA GLU A 496 24.11 10.92 -10.34
C GLU A 496 22.94 10.17 -9.64
N GLY A 497 21.68 10.52 -9.92
CA GLY A 497 20.49 9.93 -9.30
C GLY A 497 20.10 8.57 -9.89
N GLU A 498 20.13 8.43 -11.21
CA GLU A 498 19.97 7.14 -11.90
C GLU A 498 21.19 6.25 -11.69
N ARG A 499 22.40 6.85 -11.70
CA ARG A 499 23.63 6.18 -11.26
C ARG A 499 23.49 5.67 -9.85
N LYS A 500 22.98 6.48 -8.90
CA LYS A 500 22.69 6.04 -7.53
C LYS A 500 21.57 5.01 -7.48
N ALA A 501 20.55 5.05 -8.31
CA ALA A 501 19.48 4.04 -8.30
C ALA A 501 19.94 2.69 -8.85
N LEU A 502 20.71 2.66 -9.94
CA LEU A 502 21.32 1.45 -10.50
C LEU A 502 22.40 0.88 -9.57
N VAL A 503 23.22 1.76 -9.00
CA VAL A 503 24.25 1.39 -8.02
C VAL A 503 23.61 0.94 -6.69
N ASN A 504 22.58 1.62 -6.18
CA ASN A 504 21.91 1.25 -4.91
C ASN A 504 20.97 0.04 -5.05
N SER A 505 20.40 -0.22 -6.23
CA SER A 505 19.62 -1.45 -6.47
C SER A 505 20.50 -2.71 -6.45
N HIS A 506 21.79 -2.56 -6.76
CA HIS A 506 22.79 -3.63 -6.63
C HIS A 506 23.58 -3.63 -5.31
N LEU A 507 23.79 -2.47 -4.68
CA LEU A 507 24.54 -2.33 -3.42
C LEU A 507 23.64 -2.32 -2.17
N GLY A 508 22.33 -2.57 -2.33
CA GLY A 508 21.41 -2.71 -1.21
C GLY A 508 21.80 -3.90 -0.33
N THR A 509 22.02 -3.63 0.95
CA THR A 509 22.50 -4.52 2.01
C THR A 509 21.68 -5.82 2.17
N PHE A 510 21.98 -6.85 1.38
CA PHE A 510 21.56 -8.22 1.69
C PHE A 510 22.80 -9.07 1.89
N ASN A 511 22.85 -9.72 3.05
CA ASN A 511 23.86 -10.72 3.37
C ASN A 511 23.30 -12.10 3.03
N GLU A 512 24.18 -13.10 2.97
CA GLU A 512 23.80 -14.51 2.73
C GLU A 512 22.71 -14.99 3.70
N ASP A 513 22.66 -14.45 4.92
CA ASP A 513 21.69 -14.78 5.98
C ASP A 513 20.30 -14.13 5.81
N SER A 514 20.09 -13.32 4.77
CA SER A 514 18.82 -12.59 4.62
C SER A 514 17.66 -13.57 4.32
N PRO A 515 16.50 -13.43 4.97
CA PRO A 515 15.38 -14.35 4.77
C PRO A 515 14.78 -14.22 3.36
N ILE A 516 14.39 -15.35 2.78
CA ILE A 516 13.66 -15.38 1.51
C ILE A 516 12.20 -14.98 1.74
N ASN A 517 11.85 -13.84 1.15
CA ASN A 517 10.51 -13.28 1.04
C ASN A 517 10.38 -12.48 -0.28
N GLY A 518 9.17 -12.00 -0.59
CA GLY A 518 8.93 -11.23 -1.81
C GLY A 518 9.89 -10.06 -1.99
N VAL A 519 10.14 -9.26 -0.96
CA VAL A 519 11.05 -8.09 -1.04
C VAL A 519 12.48 -8.52 -1.41
N SER A 520 12.99 -9.58 -0.79
CA SER A 520 14.33 -10.10 -1.08
C SER A 520 14.45 -10.68 -2.50
N LEU A 521 13.42 -11.38 -2.98
CA LEU A 521 13.39 -12.00 -4.31
C LEU A 521 13.21 -10.96 -5.42
N TYR A 522 12.40 -9.92 -5.18
CA TYR A 522 12.26 -8.77 -6.08
C TYR A 522 13.62 -8.11 -6.34
N LYS A 523 14.43 -7.99 -5.29
CA LYS A 523 15.78 -7.43 -5.41
C LYS A 523 16.74 -8.39 -6.11
N ALA A 524 16.69 -9.69 -5.81
CA ALA A 524 17.45 -10.69 -6.55
C ALA A 524 17.14 -10.66 -8.06
N ALA A 525 15.88 -10.46 -8.45
CA ALA A 525 15.48 -10.29 -9.86
C ALA A 525 16.02 -8.99 -10.49
N GLN A 526 16.12 -7.89 -9.73
CA GLN A 526 16.78 -6.67 -10.21
C GLN A 526 18.31 -6.85 -10.32
N MET A 527 18.93 -7.61 -9.43
CA MET A 527 20.35 -7.97 -9.53
C MET A 527 20.61 -8.80 -10.79
N TRP A 528 19.78 -9.82 -11.03
CA TRP A 528 19.86 -10.64 -12.23
C TRP A 528 19.71 -9.81 -13.51
N LYS A 529 18.71 -8.92 -13.55
CA LYS A 529 18.48 -7.99 -14.68
C LYS A 529 19.73 -7.22 -15.05
N THR A 530 20.33 -6.57 -14.07
CA THR A 530 21.45 -5.66 -14.30
C THR A 530 22.71 -6.42 -14.73
N ARG A 531 22.87 -7.64 -14.22
CA ARG A 531 23.93 -8.56 -14.63
C ARG A 531 23.81 -8.99 -16.08
N GLU A 532 22.61 -9.33 -16.54
CA GLU A 532 22.38 -9.67 -17.95
C GLU A 532 22.49 -8.42 -18.85
N LEU A 533 22.15 -7.22 -18.36
CA LEU A 533 22.41 -5.97 -19.08
C LEU A 533 23.92 -5.68 -19.25
N LEU A 534 24.75 -6.03 -18.26
CA LEU A 534 26.22 -5.94 -18.39
C LEU A 534 26.74 -6.90 -19.46
N VAL A 535 26.28 -8.15 -19.47
CA VAL A 535 26.64 -9.14 -20.49
C VAL A 535 26.14 -8.75 -21.87
N HIS A 536 24.95 -8.17 -21.96
CA HIS A 536 24.39 -7.66 -23.20
C HIS A 536 25.24 -6.52 -23.79
N ASN A 537 25.67 -5.57 -22.96
CA ASN A 537 26.44 -4.41 -23.42
C ASN A 537 27.90 -4.73 -23.76
N ASP A 538 28.48 -5.76 -23.15
CA ASP A 538 29.78 -6.31 -23.52
C ASP A 538 29.74 -7.83 -23.31
N PRO A 539 29.59 -8.62 -24.40
CA PRO A 539 29.49 -10.08 -24.32
C PRO A 539 30.70 -10.77 -23.67
N THR A 540 31.88 -10.14 -23.67
CA THR A 540 33.05 -10.67 -22.95
C THR A 540 32.83 -10.70 -21.44
N ASN A 541 31.80 -10.00 -20.94
CA ASN A 541 31.41 -10.06 -19.55
C ASN A 541 30.93 -11.44 -19.10
N ARG A 542 30.55 -12.31 -20.04
CA ARG A 542 30.12 -13.68 -19.72
C ARG A 542 31.23 -14.53 -19.10
N ASP A 543 32.50 -14.20 -19.33
CA ASP A 543 33.67 -14.91 -18.78
C ASP A 543 33.77 -14.81 -17.25
N PHE A 544 33.22 -13.75 -16.64
CA PHE A 544 33.18 -13.57 -15.18
C PHE A 544 31.76 -13.38 -14.63
N LEU A 545 30.75 -13.25 -15.49
CA LEU A 545 29.33 -13.28 -15.15
C LEU A 545 28.66 -14.52 -15.79
N PRO A 546 28.91 -15.73 -15.27
CA PRO A 546 28.33 -16.98 -15.79
C PRO A 546 26.80 -16.95 -15.79
N SER A 547 26.13 -17.59 -16.74
CA SER A 547 24.66 -17.59 -16.78
C SER A 547 24.05 -18.11 -15.47
N ILE A 548 23.07 -17.38 -14.92
CA ILE A 548 22.33 -17.81 -13.73
C ILE A 548 20.95 -18.28 -14.16
N PRO A 549 20.59 -19.55 -13.94
CA PRO A 549 19.29 -20.06 -14.33
C PRO A 549 18.19 -19.38 -13.53
N VAL A 550 17.10 -19.08 -14.21
CA VAL A 550 15.87 -18.57 -13.62
C VAL A 550 14.70 -19.37 -14.17
N TYR A 551 13.64 -19.49 -13.37
CA TYR A 551 12.49 -20.35 -13.62
C TYR A 551 11.20 -19.52 -13.61
N PRO A 552 11.04 -18.60 -14.57
CA PRO A 552 9.77 -17.90 -14.74
C PRO A 552 8.64 -18.89 -15.09
N PRO A 553 7.38 -18.58 -14.75
CA PRO A 553 6.25 -19.41 -15.15
C PRO A 553 6.22 -19.53 -16.68
N LYS A 554 6.12 -20.75 -17.21
CA LYS A 554 5.91 -20.91 -18.66
C LYS A 554 4.54 -20.32 -18.99
N GLU A 555 4.50 -19.33 -19.87
CA GLU A 555 3.24 -18.97 -20.54
C GLU A 555 2.68 -20.26 -21.15
N GLN A 556 1.47 -20.65 -20.75
CA GLN A 556 0.75 -21.69 -21.46
C GLN A 556 0.55 -21.18 -22.88
N ALA A 557 1.35 -21.70 -23.81
CA ALA A 557 1.07 -21.56 -25.23
C ALA A 557 -0.33 -22.08 -25.45
N THR A 558 -1.25 -21.20 -25.83
CA THR A 558 -2.53 -21.60 -26.38
C THR A 558 -2.23 -22.39 -27.66
N ASP A 559 -2.28 -23.71 -27.58
CA ASP A 559 -2.27 -24.60 -28.74
C ASP A 559 -3.46 -24.23 -29.63
N ALA A 560 -3.19 -23.41 -30.64
CA ALA A 560 -4.03 -23.23 -31.81
C ALA A 560 -3.59 -24.26 -32.86
N SER A 561 -3.94 -25.53 -32.64
CA SER A 561 -3.97 -26.54 -33.69
C SER A 561 -4.82 -27.76 -33.28
N GLU A 562 -6.14 -27.58 -33.26
CA GLU A 562 -7.08 -28.64 -33.65
C GLU A 562 -7.94 -28.11 -34.78
N SER A 563 -7.58 -28.51 -36.01
CA SER A 563 -8.45 -28.62 -37.17
C SER A 563 -7.88 -29.67 -38.11
#